data_AF-A0A6J5G0J8-F1
#
_entry.id   AF-A0A6J5G0J8-F1
#
_cell.length_a   1.000
_cell.length_b   1.000
_cell.length_c   1.000
_cell.angle_alpha   90.00
_cell.angle_beta   90.00
_cell.angle_gamma   90.00
#
_symmetry.space_group_name_H-M   'P 1'
#
loop_
_entity.id
_entity.type
_entity.pdbx_description
1 polymer ?
#
loop_
_entity_poly.entity_id
_entity_poly.type
_entity_poly.pdbx_seq_one_letter_code
_entity_poly.pdbx_strand_id
1 'polypeptide(L)' 'MSDTTLFEPYALGRLTLANRFVMAPLTRNRASAGLPNIGCRTP' A
#
# COMPACT_ATOMS: atom_id res chain seq x y z
N MET A 1 -10.21 -23.80 -10.78
CA MET A 1 -11.20 -22.86 -10.21
C MET A 1 -10.44 -21.68 -9.68
N SER A 2 -10.65 -20.50 -10.27
CA SER A 2 -10.06 -19.26 -9.79
C SER A 2 -10.77 -18.84 -8.51
N ASP A 3 -10.07 -18.87 -7.38
CA ASP A 3 -10.54 -18.40 -6.09
C ASP A 3 -10.85 -16.88 -6.19
N THR A 4 -12.12 -16.51 -6.31
CA THR A 4 -12.58 -15.11 -6.40
C THR A 4 -12.43 -14.36 -5.07
N THR A 5 -12.08 -15.09 -4.01
CA THR A 5 -11.94 -14.63 -2.63
C THR A 5 -10.93 -13.48 -2.47
N LEU A 6 -9.97 -13.35 -3.38
CA LEU A 6 -8.96 -12.29 -3.34
C LEU A 6 -9.52 -10.88 -3.60
N PHE A 7 -10.60 -10.77 -4.39
CA PHE A 7 -11.21 -9.48 -4.73
C PHE A 7 -12.36 -9.11 -3.80
N GLU A 8 -12.73 -9.99 -2.86
CA GLU A 8 -13.82 -9.73 -1.93
C GLU A 8 -13.41 -8.74 -0.83
N PRO A 9 -14.35 -7.89 -0.37
CA PRO A 9 -14.11 -7.02 0.78
C PRO A 9 -13.72 -7.81 2.03
N TYR A 10 -12.83 -7.24 2.83
CA TYR A 10 -12.36 -7.85 4.07
C TYR A 10 -12.35 -6.84 5.22
N ALA A 11 -12.94 -7.20 6.35
CA ALA A 11 -12.98 -6.36 7.55
C ALA A 11 -11.70 -6.54 8.37
N LEU A 12 -10.81 -5.55 8.33
CA LEU A 12 -9.59 -5.47 9.13
C LEU A 12 -9.84 -4.60 10.37
N GLY A 13 -10.49 -5.17 11.37
CA GLY A 13 -10.87 -4.47 12.60
C GLY A 13 -11.87 -3.34 12.34
N ARG A 14 -11.43 -2.08 12.39
CA ARG A 14 -12.27 -0.88 12.16
C ARG A 14 -12.25 -0.39 10.71
N LEU A 15 -11.42 -0.97 9.85
CA LEU A 15 -11.29 -0.58 8.45
C LEU A 15 -11.74 -1.73 7.54
N THR A 16 -12.67 -1.47 6.63
CA THR A 16 -13.05 -2.39 5.57
C THR A 16 -12.18 -2.16 4.33
N LEU A 17 -11.37 -3.15 3.97
CA LEU A 17 -10.63 -3.15 2.71
C LEU A 17 -11.55 -3.64 1.60
N ALA A 18 -11.48 -2.99 0.43
CA ALA A 18 -12.24 -3.40 -0.75
C ALA A 18 -11.76 -4.74 -1.32
N ASN A 19 -10.50 -5.13 -1.07
CA ASN A 19 -9.91 -6.37 -1.56
C ASN A 19 -8.88 -6.91 -0.54
N ARG A 20 -8.46 -8.17 -0.71
CA ARG A 20 -7.50 -8.83 0.17
C ARG A 20 -6.03 -8.66 -0.24
N PHE A 21 -5.76 -7.83 -1.25
CA PHE A 21 -4.40 -7.47 -1.66
C PHE A 21 -3.85 -6.35 -0.79
N VAL A 22 -2.66 -6.56 -0.22
CA VAL A 22 -1.95 -5.56 0.59
C VAL A 22 -0.59 -5.26 -0.01
N MET A 23 -0.15 -4.01 0.10
CA MET A 23 1.22 -3.65 -0.23
C MET A 23 2.13 -4.09 0.93
N ALA A 24 2.99 -5.07 0.67
CA ALA A 24 4.00 -5.47 1.64
C ALA A 24 4.94 -4.28 1.96
N PRO A 25 5.43 -4.17 3.21
CA PRO A 25 6.39 -3.14 3.56
C PRO A 25 7.72 -3.41 2.84
N LEU A 26 8.11 -2.48 1.97
CA LEU A 26 9.34 -2.56 1.18
C LEU A 26 10.19 -1.31 1.42
N THR A 27 11.38 -1.49 1.99
CA THR A 27 12.36 -0.39 2.14
C THR A 27 12.85 0.04 0.76
N ARG A 28 12.51 1.27 0.33
CA ARG A 28 12.94 1.81 -0.97
C ARG A 28 14.17 2.72 -0.90
N ASN A 29 14.60 3.14 0.29
CA ASN A 29 15.70 4.08 0.53
C ASN A 29 15.69 5.32 -0.40
N ARG A 30 14.51 5.92 -0.61
CA ARG A 30 14.30 7.09 -1.51
C ARG A 30 14.05 8.40 -0.78
N ALA A 31 14.18 8.42 0.55
CA ALA A 31 13.96 9.61 1.36
C ALA A 31 15.21 10.50 1.35
N SER A 32 15.03 11.82 1.24
CA SER A 32 16.11 12.80 1.45
C SER A 32 15.87 13.49 2.79
N ALA A 33 16.90 13.60 3.64
CA ALA A 33 16.83 14.21 4.98
C ALA A 33 15.69 13.71 5.89
N GLY A 34 15.26 12.44 5.73
CA GLY A 34 14.16 11.86 6.51
C GLY A 34 12.75 12.27 6.05
N LEU A 35 12.64 13.01 4.95
CA LEU A 35 11.37 13.40 4.34
C LEU A 35 11.03 12.47 3.16
N PRO A 36 9.77 12.01 3.04
CA PRO A 36 9.33 11.30 1.86
C PRO A 36 9.48 12.23 0.65
N ASN A 37 10.14 11.74 -0.40
CA ASN A 37 10.33 12.51 -1.63
C ASN A 37 8.96 12.72 -2.29
N ILE A 38 8.38 13.91 -2.09
CA ILE A 38 7.18 14.38 -2.79
C ILE A 38 7.57 14.76 -4.22
N GLY A 39 7.98 13.74 -4.98
CA GLY A 39 8.28 13.81 -6.41
C GLY A 39 9.08 15.03 -6.83
N CYS A 40 10.41 14.97 -6.73
CA CYS A 40 11.33 15.77 -7.55
C CYS A 40 10.88 17.22 -7.78
N ARG A 41 10.75 18.01 -6.71
CA ARG A 41 10.46 19.44 -6.80
C ARG A 41 11.59 20.26 -6.16
N THR A 42 12.81 20.04 -6.66
CA THR A 42 13.82 21.10 -6.72
C THR A 42 13.77 21.69 -8.14
N PRO A 43 13.93 23.01 -8.32
CA PRO A 43 14.02 23.61 -9.65
C PRO A 43 15.16 22.98 -10.47
#